data_AF-F0QWT4-F1
#
_entry.id   AF-F0QWT4-F1
#
_cell.length_a   1.000
_cell.length_b   1.000
_cell.length_c   1.000
_cell.angle_alpha   90.00
_cell.angle_beta   90.00
_cell.angle_gamma   90.00
#
_symmetry.space_group_name_H-M   'P 1'
#
loop_
_entity.id
_entity.type
_entity.pdbx_description
1 polymer ?
#
loop_
_entity_poly.entity_id
_entity_poly.type
_entity_poly.pdbx_seq_one_letter_code
_entity_poly.pdbx_strand_id
1 'polypeptide(L)'
;MSLDKYLEPYKKWGTKYSLWPVHLVTACCGVEMAHTWNPTYDAERLGSLPWHSPRQTNLILVEGTISFKMARVLRYIWEQMSDPKYVIAMGSCAAEGGVFWNSYHAVPVNKIVPVDAYAIGCPPTPEAVIQMIRIVQRKIETGEAKANVKPKTIDLTKIFTPTPTKQPAPNPPHRITPNPHIPVCQEKKVEWPFGYELITNQLMPALRESAKKIVVTDVNRICVNTEPNKLRDAALSLSKLGFDHVKSVNVIDAPHENKFYVEYWISSYSKKELMPVLVSLTTEIPRDNPRVLSLIDVWPSADYMEREMYDFFGVWFEGNPWMGKNFLLDPDTPVKFPLRKDVPIVREFYIIDREFPGLPMAPPQPKPAAPQKPVQAPAQPKPTQQASQPKPAEITPPQVKPAQEKSGEDKREMDDSTG
;
A
#
# COMPACT_ATOMS: atom_id res chain seq x y z
N MET A 1 -48.36 6.76 -34.42
CA MET A 1 -47.06 7.05 -33.77
C MET A 1 -47.30 7.02 -32.27
N SER A 2 -46.56 6.20 -31.51
CA SER A 2 -46.77 6.12 -30.06
C SER A 2 -46.30 7.41 -29.37
N LEU A 3 -46.98 7.79 -28.30
CA LEU A 3 -46.63 8.93 -27.43
C LEU A 3 -45.16 8.88 -26.97
N ASP A 4 -44.59 7.67 -26.86
CA ASP A 4 -43.20 7.44 -26.47
C ASP A 4 -42.19 8.16 -27.36
N LYS A 5 -42.44 8.25 -28.67
CA LYS A 5 -41.53 8.93 -29.61
C LYS A 5 -41.44 10.44 -29.34
N TYR A 6 -42.53 11.04 -28.86
CA TYR A 6 -42.56 12.46 -28.52
C TYR A 6 -41.99 12.74 -27.12
N LEU A 7 -42.12 11.78 -26.20
CA LEU A 7 -41.61 11.91 -24.82
C LEU A 7 -40.13 11.53 -24.68
N GLU A 8 -39.59 10.70 -25.56
CA GLU A 8 -38.20 10.23 -25.50
C GLU A 8 -37.16 11.36 -25.43
N PRO A 9 -37.23 12.44 -26.23
CA PRO A 9 -36.28 13.55 -26.12
C PRO A 9 -36.31 14.22 -24.74
N TYR A 10 -37.50 14.39 -24.15
CA TYR A 10 -37.65 14.99 -22.83
C TYR A 10 -37.14 14.08 -21.71
N LYS A 11 -37.35 12.75 -21.83
CA LYS A 11 -36.77 11.76 -20.90
C LYS A 11 -35.24 11.82 -20.96
N LYS A 12 -34.65 11.79 -22.16
CA LYS A 12 -33.19 11.91 -22.35
C LYS A 12 -32.65 13.21 -21.80
N TRP A 13 -33.34 14.33 -22.04
CA TRP A 13 -32.98 15.63 -21.49
C TRP A 13 -32.98 15.61 -19.95
N GLY A 14 -34.04 15.10 -19.32
CA GLY A 14 -34.13 14.97 -17.86
C GLY A 14 -33.02 14.09 -17.28
N THR A 15 -32.74 12.93 -17.90
CA THR A 15 -31.67 12.03 -17.46
C THR A 15 -30.28 12.64 -17.63
N LYS A 16 -30.04 13.37 -18.73
CA LYS A 16 -28.74 14.02 -19.04
C LYS A 16 -28.35 15.08 -18.00
N TYR A 17 -29.32 15.86 -17.50
CA TYR A 17 -29.09 16.94 -16.53
C TYR A 17 -29.39 16.53 -15.08
N SER A 18 -29.53 15.23 -14.81
CA SER A 18 -29.76 14.70 -13.47
C SER A 18 -28.95 13.41 -13.31
N LEU A 19 -27.63 13.53 -13.36
CA LEU A 19 -26.71 12.41 -13.17
C LEU A 19 -26.16 12.46 -11.76
N TRP A 20 -26.60 11.58 -10.88
CA TRP A 20 -26.20 11.60 -9.48
C TRP A 20 -25.20 10.47 -9.26
N PRO A 21 -23.88 10.76 -9.19
CA PRO A 21 -22.90 9.73 -8.92
C PRO A 21 -22.97 9.23 -7.47
N VAL A 22 -23.01 7.91 -7.31
CA VAL A 22 -22.55 7.24 -6.09
C VAL A 22 -21.05 6.99 -6.21
N HIS A 23 -20.32 7.36 -5.17
CA HIS A 23 -18.87 7.32 -5.15
C HIS A 23 -18.38 6.05 -4.51
N LEU A 24 -17.62 5.24 -5.26
CA LEU A 24 -16.92 4.08 -4.74
C LEU A 24 -15.44 4.38 -4.58
N VAL A 25 -15.11 5.00 -3.45
CA VAL A 25 -13.74 5.43 -3.12
C VAL A 25 -12.91 4.23 -2.68
N THR A 26 -11.91 3.86 -3.48
CA THR A 26 -11.02 2.73 -3.16
C THR A 26 -9.55 3.09 -3.10
N ALA A 27 -9.14 4.19 -3.73
CA ALA A 27 -7.77 4.68 -3.70
C ALA A 27 -7.70 6.20 -3.87
N CYS A 28 -6.54 6.71 -4.32
CA CYS A 28 -6.22 8.13 -4.46
C CYS A 28 -7.18 8.94 -5.36
N CYS A 29 -7.89 8.31 -6.30
CA CYS A 29 -8.82 9.00 -7.20
C CYS A 29 -9.98 9.69 -6.46
N GLY A 30 -10.33 9.25 -5.23
CA GLY A 30 -11.42 9.90 -4.49
C GLY A 30 -11.10 11.30 -3.97
N VAL A 31 -9.81 11.63 -3.78
CA VAL A 31 -9.41 13.01 -3.46
C VAL A 31 -9.73 13.93 -4.64
N GLU A 32 -9.52 13.44 -5.86
CA GLU A 32 -9.74 14.24 -7.05
C GLU A 32 -11.22 14.40 -7.40
N MET A 33 -12.03 13.41 -7.05
CA MET A 33 -13.47 13.57 -7.05
C MET A 33 -13.86 14.76 -6.16
N ALA A 34 -13.35 14.84 -4.93
CA ALA A 34 -13.63 15.98 -4.05
C ALA A 34 -13.22 17.34 -4.68
N HIS A 35 -12.08 17.38 -5.41
CA HIS A 35 -11.70 18.58 -6.18
C HIS A 35 -12.66 18.91 -7.32
N THR A 36 -13.18 17.89 -8.02
CA THR A 36 -14.11 18.05 -9.15
C THR A 36 -15.42 18.73 -8.74
N TRP A 37 -15.88 18.48 -7.51
CA TRP A 37 -17.09 19.09 -6.94
C TRP A 37 -16.84 20.34 -6.09
N ASN A 38 -15.58 20.75 -5.93
CA ASN A 38 -15.24 21.99 -5.26
C ASN A 38 -15.68 23.21 -6.11
N PRO A 39 -16.10 24.34 -5.50
CA PRO A 39 -16.45 25.59 -6.20
C PRO A 39 -15.52 26.07 -7.33
N THR A 40 -14.24 25.68 -7.34
CA THR A 40 -13.32 26.01 -8.45
C THR A 40 -13.76 25.38 -9.78
N TYR A 41 -14.25 24.13 -9.74
CA TYR A 41 -14.62 23.36 -10.93
C TYR A 41 -16.12 23.23 -11.10
N ASP A 42 -16.84 23.12 -9.98
CA ASP A 42 -18.30 23.06 -9.88
C ASP A 42 -18.91 22.10 -10.92
N ALA A 43 -18.81 20.80 -10.64
CA ALA A 43 -19.50 19.79 -11.46
C ALA A 43 -21.03 19.81 -11.27
N GLU A 44 -21.54 20.41 -10.18
CA GLU A 44 -22.98 20.47 -9.91
C GLU A 44 -23.73 21.31 -10.94
N ARG A 45 -23.10 22.36 -11.51
CA ARG A 45 -23.67 23.15 -12.61
C ARG A 45 -24.08 22.34 -13.84
N LEU A 46 -23.52 21.13 -14.01
CA LEU A 46 -23.86 20.23 -15.11
C LEU A 46 -25.06 19.33 -14.78
N GLY A 47 -25.69 19.51 -13.62
CA GLY A 47 -26.74 18.63 -13.11
C GLY A 47 -26.18 17.34 -12.50
N SER A 48 -24.91 17.38 -12.07
CA SER A 48 -24.21 16.23 -11.52
C SER A 48 -24.01 16.38 -10.01
N LEU A 49 -24.87 15.75 -9.20
CA LEU A 49 -24.87 15.91 -7.74
C LEU A 49 -24.33 14.64 -7.05
N PRO A 50 -23.23 14.73 -6.28
CA PRO A 50 -22.65 13.57 -5.62
C PRO A 50 -23.57 13.15 -4.47
N TRP A 51 -23.98 11.87 -4.44
CA TRP A 51 -24.91 11.39 -3.42
C TRP A 51 -24.50 10.03 -2.85
N HIS A 52 -24.74 9.83 -1.56
CA HIS A 52 -24.23 8.66 -0.84
C HIS A 52 -25.09 7.40 -1.01
N SER A 53 -26.37 7.55 -1.38
CA SER A 53 -27.31 6.43 -1.44
C SER A 53 -27.36 5.79 -2.83
N PRO A 54 -26.92 4.53 -3.01
CA PRO A 54 -26.94 3.87 -4.32
C PRO A 54 -28.35 3.68 -4.88
N ARG A 55 -29.38 3.65 -4.03
CA ARG A 55 -30.78 3.46 -4.48
C ARG A 55 -31.39 4.72 -5.09
N GLN A 56 -30.81 5.88 -4.81
CA GLN A 56 -31.25 7.19 -5.27
C GLN A 56 -30.37 7.75 -6.40
N THR A 57 -29.31 7.03 -6.77
CA THR A 57 -28.35 7.43 -7.79
C THR A 57 -28.53 6.63 -9.07
N ASN A 58 -28.06 7.23 -10.17
CA ASN A 58 -28.13 6.66 -11.52
C ASN A 58 -26.76 6.67 -12.24
N LEU A 59 -25.71 7.10 -11.55
CA LEU A 59 -24.34 7.06 -12.02
C LEU A 59 -23.48 6.46 -10.90
N ILE A 60 -22.52 5.60 -11.23
CA ILE A 60 -21.49 5.14 -10.28
C ILE A 60 -20.12 5.58 -10.77
N LEU A 61 -19.38 6.24 -9.89
CA LEU A 61 -18.00 6.63 -10.12
C LEU A 61 -17.09 5.64 -9.36
N VAL A 62 -16.35 4.83 -10.11
CA VAL A 62 -15.44 3.85 -9.53
C VAL A 62 -14.05 4.45 -9.43
N GLU A 63 -13.66 4.83 -8.21
CA GLU A 63 -12.53 5.72 -7.95
C GLU A 63 -11.32 4.93 -7.44
N GLY A 64 -10.51 4.46 -8.38
CA GLY A 64 -9.23 3.82 -8.09
C GLY A 64 -9.21 2.30 -8.24
N THR A 65 -8.35 1.64 -7.45
CA THR A 65 -8.06 0.21 -7.60
C THR A 65 -9.13 -0.65 -6.96
N ILE A 66 -9.77 -1.52 -7.75
CA ILE A 66 -10.67 -2.55 -7.23
C ILE A 66 -9.90 -3.82 -6.90
N SER A 67 -9.95 -4.25 -5.65
CA SER A 67 -9.44 -5.57 -5.24
C SER A 67 -10.48 -6.67 -5.46
N PHE A 68 -10.09 -7.95 -5.52
CA PHE A 68 -11.04 -9.07 -5.59
C PHE A 68 -12.10 -9.02 -4.49
N LYS A 69 -11.71 -8.61 -3.26
CA LYS A 69 -12.65 -8.45 -2.14
C LYS A 69 -13.67 -7.33 -2.40
N MET A 70 -13.23 -6.24 -3.01
CA MET A 70 -14.07 -5.09 -3.30
C MET A 70 -14.95 -5.29 -4.56
N ALA A 71 -14.57 -6.20 -5.45
CA ALA A 71 -15.31 -6.49 -6.68
C ALA A 71 -16.76 -6.91 -6.41
N ARG A 72 -16.99 -7.73 -5.38
CA ARG A 72 -18.32 -8.13 -4.93
C ARG A 72 -19.16 -6.94 -4.44
N VAL A 73 -18.54 -6.03 -3.69
CA VAL A 73 -19.21 -4.83 -3.15
C VAL A 73 -19.60 -3.91 -4.29
N LEU A 74 -18.70 -3.67 -5.25
CA LEU A 74 -19.00 -2.90 -6.46
C LEU A 74 -20.19 -3.48 -7.22
N ARG A 75 -20.23 -4.81 -7.35
CA ARG A 75 -21.34 -5.50 -8.02
C ARG A 75 -22.67 -5.28 -7.31
N TYR A 76 -22.71 -5.42 -5.99
CA TYR A 76 -23.92 -5.19 -5.20
C TYR A 76 -24.41 -3.76 -5.26
N ILE A 77 -23.51 -2.79 -5.20
CA ILE A 77 -23.87 -1.37 -5.33
C ILE A 77 -24.54 -1.14 -6.68
N TRP A 78 -23.93 -1.62 -7.76
CA TRP A 78 -24.47 -1.47 -9.12
C TRP A 78 -25.82 -2.18 -9.30
N GLU A 79 -26.03 -3.35 -8.70
CA GLU A 79 -27.31 -4.07 -8.76
C GLU A 79 -28.43 -3.41 -7.94
N GLN A 80 -28.08 -2.68 -6.87
CA GLN A 80 -29.03 -1.93 -6.05
C GLN A 80 -29.43 -0.58 -6.65
N MET A 81 -28.73 -0.12 -7.68
CA MET A 81 -29.04 1.13 -8.38
C MET A 81 -30.24 0.97 -9.32
N SER A 82 -31.06 2.02 -9.37
CA SER A 82 -32.25 2.09 -10.24
C SER A 82 -31.85 2.28 -11.70
N ASP A 83 -32.61 1.68 -12.62
CA ASP A 83 -32.46 1.94 -14.05
C ASP A 83 -33.13 3.28 -14.45
N PRO A 84 -32.53 4.08 -15.35
CA PRO A 84 -31.27 3.85 -16.08
C PRO A 84 -30.04 4.13 -15.22
N LYS A 85 -29.02 3.25 -15.24
CA LYS A 85 -27.75 3.42 -14.52
C LYS A 85 -26.53 3.44 -15.44
N TYR A 86 -25.53 4.25 -15.10
CA TYR A 86 -24.29 4.41 -15.86
C TYR A 86 -23.06 4.22 -14.99
N VAL A 87 -21.93 3.84 -15.59
CA VAL A 87 -20.68 3.57 -14.89
C VAL A 87 -19.52 4.37 -15.50
N ILE A 88 -18.82 5.13 -14.66
CA ILE A 88 -17.55 5.75 -15.03
C ILE A 88 -16.42 5.09 -14.23
N ALA A 89 -15.43 4.53 -14.95
CA ALA A 89 -14.21 4.03 -14.34
C ALA A 89 -13.18 5.17 -14.26
N MET A 90 -12.81 5.57 -13.05
CA MET A 90 -11.91 6.69 -12.80
C MET A 90 -10.52 6.23 -12.37
N GLY A 91 -9.53 6.64 -13.14
CA GLY A 91 -8.12 6.32 -12.95
C GLY A 91 -7.65 5.13 -13.78
N SER A 92 -6.33 5.09 -14.02
CA SER A 92 -5.65 3.98 -14.71
C SER A 92 -5.86 2.65 -13.99
N CYS A 93 -5.94 2.69 -12.65
CA CYS A 93 -6.23 1.54 -11.81
C CYS A 93 -7.61 0.93 -12.08
N ALA A 94 -8.64 1.77 -12.23
CA ALA A 94 -10.01 1.31 -12.52
C ALA A 94 -10.15 0.76 -13.95
N ALA A 95 -9.43 1.36 -14.90
CA ALA A 95 -9.48 0.96 -16.31
C ALA A 95 -8.85 -0.42 -16.56
N GLU A 96 -7.56 -0.59 -16.26
CA GLU A 96 -6.78 -1.80 -16.59
C GLU A 96 -5.90 -2.28 -15.42
N GLY A 97 -6.12 -1.78 -14.20
CA GLY A 97 -5.28 -2.07 -13.03
C GLY A 97 -4.12 -1.11 -12.84
N GLY A 98 -3.80 -0.27 -13.84
CA GLY A 98 -2.83 0.82 -13.74
C GLY A 98 -1.45 0.32 -13.31
N VAL A 99 -0.86 0.98 -12.31
CA VAL A 99 0.42 0.54 -11.69
C VAL A 99 0.34 -0.86 -11.07
N PHE A 100 -0.87 -1.32 -10.74
CA PHE A 100 -1.15 -2.61 -10.10
C PHE A 100 -1.67 -3.68 -11.07
N TRP A 101 -1.51 -3.49 -12.39
CA TRP A 101 -2.04 -4.40 -13.42
C TRP A 101 -1.58 -5.86 -13.26
N ASN A 102 -0.35 -6.08 -12.78
CA ASN A 102 0.22 -7.41 -12.51
C ASN A 102 0.16 -7.81 -11.03
N SER A 103 -0.61 -7.07 -10.22
CA SER A 103 -0.77 -7.43 -8.81
C SER A 103 -1.68 -8.65 -8.68
N TYR A 104 -1.42 -9.46 -7.66
CA TYR A 104 -2.18 -10.68 -7.41
C TYR A 104 -3.63 -10.44 -6.96
N HIS A 105 -4.01 -9.19 -6.68
CA HIS A 105 -5.29 -8.85 -6.05
C HIS A 105 -6.15 -7.81 -6.78
N ALA A 106 -5.62 -7.08 -7.78
CA ALA A 106 -6.38 -6.06 -8.50
C ALA A 106 -7.20 -6.65 -9.66
N VAL A 107 -8.38 -6.07 -9.89
CA VAL A 107 -9.31 -6.47 -10.96
C VAL A 107 -9.75 -5.22 -11.73
N PRO A 108 -9.66 -5.22 -13.08
CA PRO A 108 -10.23 -4.17 -13.92
C PRO A 108 -11.75 -4.06 -13.75
N VAL A 109 -12.28 -2.83 -13.71
CA VAL A 109 -13.71 -2.57 -13.44
C VAL A 109 -14.62 -3.14 -14.53
N ASN A 110 -14.18 -3.12 -15.77
CA ASN A 110 -14.90 -3.64 -16.93
C ASN A 110 -15.18 -5.15 -16.87
N LYS A 111 -14.49 -5.89 -15.99
CA LYS A 111 -14.76 -7.30 -15.70
C LYS A 111 -15.85 -7.52 -14.66
N ILE A 112 -16.37 -6.47 -14.03
CA ILE A 112 -17.32 -6.58 -12.91
C ILE A 112 -18.66 -5.96 -13.30
N VAL A 113 -18.59 -4.74 -13.87
CA VAL A 113 -19.74 -3.94 -14.29
C VAL A 113 -19.50 -3.37 -15.70
N PRO A 114 -20.56 -3.14 -16.50
CA PRO A 114 -20.41 -2.53 -17.82
C PRO A 114 -19.99 -1.07 -17.66
N VAL A 115 -18.85 -0.68 -18.25
CA VAL A 115 -18.31 0.69 -18.15
C VAL A 115 -18.76 1.53 -19.34
N ASP A 116 -19.34 2.71 -19.07
CA ASP A 116 -19.77 3.66 -20.11
C ASP A 116 -18.67 4.65 -20.50
N ALA A 117 -17.85 5.11 -19.55
CA ALA A 117 -16.73 6.00 -19.83
C ALA A 117 -15.52 5.76 -18.91
N TYR A 118 -14.34 6.10 -19.40
CA TYR A 118 -13.08 5.93 -18.68
C TYR A 118 -12.40 7.29 -18.49
N ALA A 119 -12.26 7.74 -17.23
CA ALA A 119 -11.44 8.90 -16.89
C ALA A 119 -10.00 8.45 -16.65
N ILE A 120 -9.19 8.37 -17.71
CA ILE A 120 -7.81 7.88 -17.61
C ILE A 120 -6.90 8.95 -16.96
N GLY A 121 -6.17 8.55 -15.91
CA GLY A 121 -5.16 9.35 -15.22
C GLY A 121 -4.71 8.70 -13.90
N CYS A 122 -3.75 9.30 -13.18
CA CYS A 122 -3.23 8.74 -11.92
C CYS A 122 -2.88 9.81 -10.86
N PRO A 123 -3.87 10.52 -10.28
CA PRO A 123 -5.29 10.55 -10.65
C PRO A 123 -5.54 11.37 -11.94
N PRO A 124 -6.69 11.21 -12.63
CA PRO A 124 -7.07 12.11 -13.73
C PRO A 124 -7.30 13.51 -13.18
N THR A 125 -7.16 14.59 -13.97
CA THR A 125 -7.45 15.94 -13.46
C THR A 125 -8.95 16.18 -13.28
N PRO A 126 -9.39 17.18 -12.49
CA PRO A 126 -10.82 17.40 -12.25
C PRO A 126 -11.58 17.75 -13.52
N GLU A 127 -10.94 18.46 -14.45
CA GLU A 127 -11.49 18.76 -15.77
C GLU A 127 -11.72 17.49 -16.59
N ALA A 128 -10.81 16.50 -16.49
CA ALA A 128 -10.96 15.22 -17.18
C ALA A 128 -12.17 14.43 -16.65
N VAL A 129 -12.43 14.49 -15.34
CA VAL A 129 -13.63 13.89 -14.74
C VAL A 129 -14.90 14.57 -15.25
N ILE A 130 -14.92 15.91 -15.30
CA ILE A 130 -16.02 16.69 -15.87
C ILE A 130 -16.26 16.33 -17.36
N GLN A 131 -15.18 16.15 -18.13
CA GLN A 131 -15.30 15.71 -19.52
C GLN A 131 -15.93 14.32 -19.63
N MET A 132 -15.62 13.39 -18.73
CA MET A 132 -16.28 12.07 -18.74
C MET A 132 -17.78 12.16 -18.41
N ILE A 133 -18.17 13.02 -17.48
CA ILE A 133 -19.60 13.30 -17.23
C ILE A 133 -20.25 13.84 -18.52
N ARG A 134 -19.60 14.77 -19.22
CA ARG A 134 -20.10 15.31 -20.51
C ARG A 134 -20.17 14.26 -21.62
N ILE A 135 -19.28 13.27 -21.62
CA ILE A 135 -19.32 12.15 -22.57
C ILE A 135 -20.52 11.25 -22.27
N VAL A 136 -20.75 10.90 -20.99
CA VAL A 136 -21.95 10.14 -20.60
C VAL A 136 -23.23 10.89 -20.99
N GLN A 137 -23.28 12.20 -20.72
CA GLN A 137 -24.37 13.08 -21.17
C GLN A 137 -24.62 13.02 -22.68
N ARG A 138 -23.56 13.01 -23.49
CA ARG A 138 -23.66 12.87 -24.95
C ARG A 138 -24.14 11.47 -25.36
N LYS A 139 -23.66 10.41 -24.70
CA LYS A 139 -24.11 9.03 -24.98
C LYS A 139 -25.58 8.81 -24.65
N ILE A 140 -26.12 9.50 -23.64
CA ILE A 140 -27.56 9.48 -23.30
C ILE A 140 -28.37 10.15 -24.40
N GLU A 141 -27.90 11.28 -24.91
CA GLU A 141 -28.54 12.04 -25.98
C GLU A 141 -28.57 11.26 -27.30
N THR A 142 -27.45 10.65 -27.69
CA THR A 142 -27.36 9.81 -28.90
C THR A 142 -28.09 8.47 -28.75
N GLY A 143 -28.40 8.04 -27.53
CA GLY A 143 -28.98 6.73 -27.23
C GLY A 143 -27.97 5.58 -27.31
N GLU A 144 -26.67 5.88 -27.38
CA GLU A 144 -25.59 4.89 -27.29
C GLU A 144 -25.50 4.26 -25.91
N ALA A 145 -25.77 5.05 -24.86
CA ALA A 145 -25.84 4.55 -23.49
C ALA A 145 -27.14 3.76 -23.31
N LYS A 146 -27.05 2.44 -23.42
CA LYS A 146 -28.21 1.55 -23.24
C LYS A 146 -28.42 1.30 -21.76
N ALA A 147 -29.54 1.82 -21.23
CA ALA A 147 -30.00 1.61 -19.86
C ALA A 147 -30.15 0.14 -19.43
N ASN A 148 -30.16 -0.80 -20.38
CA ASN A 148 -30.48 -2.21 -20.16
C ASN A 148 -29.35 -3.14 -20.64
N VAL A 149 -28.11 -2.90 -20.22
CA VAL A 149 -27.09 -3.95 -20.34
C VAL A 149 -27.40 -5.00 -19.29
N LYS A 150 -28.18 -6.01 -19.68
CA LYS A 150 -28.31 -7.23 -18.86
C LYS A 150 -26.90 -7.80 -18.71
N PRO A 151 -26.43 -8.02 -17.48
CA PRO A 151 -25.18 -8.73 -17.25
C PRO A 151 -25.25 -10.07 -17.97
N LYS A 152 -24.16 -10.52 -18.59
CA LYS A 152 -24.10 -11.91 -19.05
C LYS A 152 -24.28 -12.81 -17.82
N THR A 153 -25.40 -13.52 -17.75
CA THR A 153 -25.63 -14.53 -16.72
C THR A 153 -24.75 -15.72 -17.07
N ILE A 154 -23.70 -15.94 -16.29
CA ILE A 154 -22.79 -17.07 -16.46
C ILE A 154 -23.32 -18.19 -15.56
N ASP A 155 -23.53 -19.38 -16.14
CA ASP A 155 -23.94 -20.58 -15.38
C ASP A 155 -22.78 -21.07 -14.52
N LEU A 156 -22.90 -20.84 -13.21
CA LEU A 156 -21.84 -21.13 -12.23
C LEU A 156 -21.71 -22.64 -11.92
N THR A 157 -22.70 -23.46 -12.26
CA THR A 157 -22.71 -24.90 -11.88
C THR A 157 -21.59 -25.71 -12.51
N LYS A 158 -21.16 -25.35 -13.73
CA LYS A 158 -20.04 -25.99 -14.44
C LYS A 158 -18.66 -25.59 -13.89
N ILE A 159 -18.59 -24.50 -13.13
CA ILE A 159 -17.36 -23.91 -12.59
C ILE A 159 -17.06 -24.46 -11.18
N PHE A 160 -18.11 -24.77 -10.39
CA PHE A 160 -17.98 -25.39 -9.06
C PHE A 160 -17.52 -26.84 -9.07
N THR A 161 -17.48 -27.49 -10.24
CA THR A 161 -16.68 -28.70 -10.46
C THR A 161 -15.30 -28.28 -10.97
N PRO A 162 -14.32 -28.02 -10.07
CA PRO A 162 -12.98 -27.67 -10.52
C PRO A 162 -12.44 -28.86 -11.31
N THR A 163 -12.23 -28.69 -12.62
CA THR A 163 -11.17 -29.46 -13.25
C THR A 163 -9.88 -28.81 -12.75
N PRO A 164 -8.99 -29.53 -12.05
CA PRO A 164 -7.80 -28.94 -11.48
C PRO A 164 -6.84 -28.56 -12.60
N THR A 165 -7.07 -27.43 -13.26
CA THR A 165 -6.08 -26.80 -14.12
C THR A 165 -5.02 -26.24 -13.17
N LYS A 166 -3.94 -27.01 -13.01
CA LYS A 166 -2.69 -26.50 -12.45
C LYS A 166 -2.37 -25.21 -13.20
N GLN A 167 -2.55 -24.07 -12.55
CA GLN A 167 -1.88 -22.88 -13.03
C GLN A 167 -0.40 -23.25 -13.12
N PRO A 168 0.27 -23.04 -14.28
CA PRO A 168 1.70 -23.24 -14.33
C PRO A 168 2.27 -22.38 -13.21
N ALA A 169 3.06 -23.01 -12.33
CA ALA A 169 3.72 -22.28 -11.26
C ALA A 169 4.40 -21.08 -11.92
N PRO A 170 4.26 -19.86 -11.37
CA PRO A 170 5.05 -18.74 -11.85
C PRO A 170 6.49 -19.25 -11.92
N ASN A 171 7.19 -18.96 -13.03
CA ASN A 171 8.57 -19.39 -13.18
C ASN A 171 9.29 -19.11 -11.86
N PRO A 172 9.92 -20.13 -11.25
CA PRO A 172 10.58 -19.94 -9.98
C PRO A 172 11.48 -18.72 -10.13
N PRO A 173 11.44 -17.77 -9.17
CA PRO A 173 12.23 -16.57 -9.31
C PRO A 173 13.67 -17.00 -9.59
N HIS A 174 14.27 -16.44 -10.65
CA HIS A 174 15.63 -16.80 -11.09
C HIS A 174 16.66 -16.69 -9.94
N ARG A 175 16.29 -16.00 -8.85
CA ARG A 175 17.01 -15.94 -7.59
C ARG A 175 16.03 -16.13 -6.44
N ILE A 176 16.11 -17.27 -5.76
CA ILE A 176 15.51 -17.43 -4.43
C ILE A 176 16.49 -16.80 -3.46
N THR A 177 16.26 -15.53 -3.10
CA THR A 177 16.96 -14.92 -1.98
C THR A 177 16.43 -15.59 -0.70
N PRO A 178 17.29 -16.06 0.23
CA PRO A 178 16.80 -16.50 1.53
C PRO A 178 15.95 -15.37 2.14
N ASN A 179 14.84 -15.72 2.80
CA ASN A 179 13.97 -14.72 3.41
C ASN A 179 14.82 -13.82 4.30
N PRO A 180 14.85 -12.49 4.05
CA PRO A 180 15.71 -11.61 4.80
C PRO A 180 15.26 -11.62 6.26
N HIS A 181 16.21 -11.83 7.16
CA HIS A 181 15.99 -11.60 8.59
C HIS A 181 15.50 -10.15 8.76
N ILE A 182 14.48 -9.93 9.60
CA ILE A 182 13.93 -8.59 9.82
C ILE A 182 14.83 -7.86 10.82
N PRO A 183 15.62 -6.85 10.39
CA PRO A 183 16.52 -6.17 11.31
C PRO A 183 15.72 -5.22 12.21
N VAL A 184 15.51 -5.62 13.47
CA VAL A 184 14.87 -4.79 14.48
C VAL A 184 15.91 -3.97 15.24
N CYS A 185 15.60 -2.69 15.52
CA CYS A 185 16.52 -1.76 16.17
C CYS A 185 17.93 -1.75 15.52
N GLN A 186 17.98 -1.47 14.21
CA GLN A 186 19.24 -1.27 13.50
C GLN A 186 19.74 0.16 13.73
N GLU A 187 20.98 0.28 14.20
CA GLU A 187 21.60 1.57 14.43
C GLU A 187 21.86 2.28 13.09
N LYS A 188 21.47 3.55 13.01
CA LYS A 188 21.88 4.44 11.93
C LYS A 188 22.67 5.60 12.53
N LYS A 189 23.81 5.90 11.91
CA LYS A 189 24.59 7.09 12.27
C LYS A 189 23.87 8.31 11.71
N VAL A 190 23.34 9.13 12.59
CA VAL A 190 22.62 10.38 12.26
C VAL A 190 23.16 11.50 13.13
N GLU A 191 23.17 12.72 12.60
CA GLU A 191 23.62 13.89 13.35
C GLU A 191 22.48 14.40 14.24
N TRP A 192 22.39 13.86 15.46
CA TRP A 192 21.36 14.25 16.42
C TRP A 192 21.90 14.30 17.86
N PRO A 193 22.64 15.36 18.23
CA PRO A 193 23.34 15.47 19.52
C PRO A 193 22.42 15.29 20.73
N PHE A 194 21.25 15.94 20.71
CA PHE A 194 20.24 15.82 21.77
C PHE A 194 19.80 14.38 22.02
N GLY A 195 19.65 13.58 20.96
CA GLY A 195 19.26 12.17 21.09
C GLY A 195 20.34 11.32 21.78
N TYR A 196 21.61 11.54 21.44
CA TYR A 196 22.72 10.83 22.08
C TYR A 196 22.91 11.23 23.54
N GLU A 197 22.71 12.51 23.87
CA GLU A 197 22.69 12.99 25.25
C GLU A 197 21.53 12.40 26.05
N LEU A 198 20.32 12.36 25.47
CA LEU A 198 19.14 11.76 26.09
C LEU A 198 19.35 10.27 26.35
N ILE A 199 19.96 9.55 25.41
CA ILE A 199 20.31 8.14 25.59
C ILE A 199 21.31 7.97 26.73
N THR A 200 22.40 8.73 26.72
CA THR A 200 23.51 8.56 27.67
C THR A 200 23.14 8.98 29.08
N ASN A 201 22.44 10.11 29.23
CA ASN A 201 22.17 10.72 30.53
C ASN A 201 20.88 10.21 31.19
N GLN A 202 19.87 9.80 30.40
CA GLN A 202 18.55 9.45 30.93
C GLN A 202 18.15 8.01 30.63
N LEU A 203 18.13 7.60 29.36
CA LEU A 203 17.58 6.30 28.98
C LEU A 203 18.47 5.12 29.40
N MET A 204 19.78 5.18 29.17
CA MET A 204 20.72 4.12 29.55
C MET A 204 20.72 3.87 31.07
N PRO A 205 20.76 4.89 31.94
CA PRO A 205 20.62 4.69 33.39
C PRO A 205 19.26 4.09 33.78
N ALA A 206 18.16 4.59 33.21
CA ALA A 206 16.81 4.18 33.60
C ALA A 206 16.41 2.79 33.10
N LEU A 207 17.02 2.32 32.01
CA LEU A 207 16.67 1.07 31.32
C LEU A 207 17.78 0.01 31.38
N ARG A 208 18.81 0.22 32.20
CA ARG A 208 19.99 -0.65 32.26
C ARG A 208 19.66 -2.14 32.49
N GLU A 209 18.64 -2.42 33.30
CA GLU A 209 18.25 -3.79 33.65
C GLU A 209 17.17 -4.36 32.72
N SER A 210 16.42 -3.50 32.04
CA SER A 210 15.22 -3.85 31.27
C SER A 210 15.42 -3.83 29.76
N ALA A 211 16.39 -3.07 29.23
CA ALA A 211 16.72 -3.01 27.82
C ALA A 211 17.91 -3.91 27.45
N LYS A 212 17.75 -4.67 26.37
CA LYS A 212 18.82 -5.43 25.71
C LYS A 212 19.70 -4.52 24.85
N LYS A 213 19.07 -3.57 24.16
CA LYS A 213 19.72 -2.72 23.17
C LYS A 213 18.96 -1.40 23.06
N ILE A 214 19.69 -0.29 23.11
CA ILE A 214 19.15 1.06 22.89
C ILE A 214 19.96 1.66 21.74
N VAL A 215 19.28 2.04 20.66
CA VAL A 215 19.94 2.63 19.48
C VAL A 215 19.14 3.76 18.88
N VAL A 216 19.83 4.69 18.25
CA VAL A 216 19.21 5.69 17.39
C VAL A 216 18.94 5.07 16.02
N THR A 217 17.69 5.16 15.56
CA THR A 217 17.27 4.65 14.24
C THR A 217 17.12 5.77 13.21
N ASP A 218 16.80 6.99 13.65
CA ASP A 218 16.65 8.18 12.81
C ASP A 218 16.66 9.44 13.68
N VAL A 219 16.63 10.62 13.06
CA VAL A 219 16.43 11.89 13.78
C VAL A 219 15.12 11.84 14.54
N ASN A 220 15.17 12.13 15.85
CA ASN A 220 14.04 12.02 16.78
C ASN A 220 13.48 10.59 16.97
N ARG A 221 14.20 9.53 16.57
CA ARG A 221 13.73 8.14 16.72
C ARG A 221 14.76 7.27 17.43
N ILE A 222 14.33 6.69 18.54
CA ILE A 222 15.13 5.78 19.38
C ILE A 222 14.41 4.44 19.45
N CYS A 223 15.15 3.35 19.30
CA CYS A 223 14.63 1.99 19.43
C CYS A 223 15.23 1.32 20.67
N VAL A 224 14.36 0.82 21.54
CA VAL A 224 14.66 0.11 22.77
C VAL A 224 14.16 -1.31 22.62
N ASN A 225 15.07 -2.27 22.48
CA ASN A 225 14.74 -3.68 22.46
C ASN A 225 14.74 -4.24 23.88
N THR A 226 13.70 -4.99 24.25
CA THR A 226 13.50 -5.54 25.60
C THR A 226 13.10 -7.01 25.55
N GLU A 227 13.16 -7.67 26.71
CA GLU A 227 12.56 -9.00 26.87
C GLU A 227 11.08 -8.89 27.23
N PRO A 228 10.23 -9.84 26.81
CA PRO A 228 8.80 -9.82 27.14
C PRO A 228 8.53 -9.65 28.64
N ASN A 229 9.32 -10.32 29.49
CA ASN A 229 9.16 -10.28 30.94
C ASN A 229 9.54 -8.93 31.56
N LYS A 230 10.37 -8.13 30.89
CA LYS A 230 10.88 -6.83 31.38
C LYS A 230 10.23 -5.65 30.67
N LEU A 231 9.30 -5.90 29.75
CA LEU A 231 8.62 -4.87 28.97
C LEU A 231 7.91 -3.86 29.87
N ARG A 232 7.19 -4.36 30.90
CA ARG A 232 6.47 -3.51 31.86
C ARG A 232 7.41 -2.64 32.68
N ASP A 233 8.55 -3.19 33.11
CA ASP A 233 9.54 -2.43 33.89
C ASP A 233 10.17 -1.32 33.03
N ALA A 234 10.48 -1.62 31.76
CA ALA A 234 10.94 -0.62 30.81
C ALA A 234 9.89 0.49 30.58
N ALA A 235 8.62 0.12 30.43
CA ALA A 235 7.52 1.08 30.28
C ALA A 235 7.38 1.99 31.51
N LEU A 236 7.45 1.44 32.72
CA LEU A 236 7.41 2.21 33.96
C LEU A 236 8.58 3.19 34.07
N SER A 237 9.80 2.78 33.71
CA SER A 237 10.97 3.66 33.66
C SER A 237 10.78 4.80 32.64
N LEU A 238 10.26 4.50 31.44
CA LEU A 238 9.98 5.51 30.41
C LEU A 238 8.89 6.50 30.85
N SER A 239 7.83 6.01 31.48
CA SER A 239 6.76 6.84 32.04
C SER A 239 7.29 7.82 33.10
N LYS A 240 8.17 7.36 34.00
CA LYS A 240 8.84 8.22 34.99
C LYS A 240 9.75 9.28 34.35
N LEU A 241 10.38 8.98 33.23
CA LEU A 241 11.16 9.96 32.46
C LEU A 241 10.29 11.02 31.77
N GLY A 242 8.98 10.80 31.68
CA GLY A 242 8.00 11.74 31.12
C GLY A 242 7.46 11.34 29.75
N PHE A 243 7.73 10.13 29.27
CA PHE A 243 7.05 9.57 28.10
C PHE A 243 5.67 9.06 28.55
N ASP A 244 4.65 9.88 28.38
CA ASP A 244 3.33 9.69 28.98
C ASP A 244 2.28 9.12 28.01
N HIS A 245 2.61 8.96 26.73
CA HIS A 245 1.62 8.59 25.73
C HIS A 245 2.12 7.61 24.67
N VAL A 246 1.35 6.54 24.44
CA VAL A 246 1.54 5.59 23.33
C VAL A 246 0.79 6.11 22.10
N LYS A 247 1.52 6.34 21.00
CA LYS A 247 0.94 6.79 19.71
C LYS A 247 0.44 5.64 18.84
N SER A 248 1.14 4.51 18.85
CA SER A 248 0.77 3.32 18.08
C SER A 248 1.31 2.05 18.76
N VAL A 249 0.56 0.96 18.64
CA VAL A 249 1.04 -0.40 18.94
C VAL A 249 0.96 -1.19 17.65
N ASN A 250 2.08 -1.79 17.26
CA ASN A 250 2.20 -2.54 16.03
C ASN A 250 2.63 -3.98 16.32
N VAL A 251 2.14 -4.92 15.51
CA VAL A 251 2.60 -6.30 15.50
C VAL A 251 3.16 -6.64 14.12
N ILE A 252 4.38 -7.14 14.08
CA ILE A 252 5.03 -7.62 12.86
C ILE A 252 5.01 -9.15 12.89
N ASP A 253 4.24 -9.76 11.99
CA ASP A 253 4.25 -11.21 11.76
C ASP A 253 5.47 -11.64 10.95
N ALA A 254 6.34 -12.46 11.55
CA ALA A 254 7.50 -13.08 10.92
C ALA A 254 7.35 -14.61 10.91
N PRO A 255 6.53 -15.20 10.01
CA PRO A 255 6.27 -16.64 10.00
C PRO A 255 7.53 -17.49 9.80
N HIS A 256 8.50 -17.01 9.01
CA HIS A 256 9.74 -17.72 8.72
C HIS A 256 10.67 -17.83 9.93
N GLU A 257 10.52 -16.93 10.92
CA GLU A 257 11.26 -16.95 12.19
C GLU A 257 10.41 -17.51 13.34
N ASN A 258 9.15 -17.85 13.08
CA ASN A 258 8.15 -18.28 14.07
C ASN A 258 7.99 -17.30 15.26
N LYS A 259 8.04 -15.99 14.96
CA LYS A 259 7.99 -14.91 15.96
C LYS A 259 7.01 -13.82 15.56
N PHE A 260 6.50 -13.12 16.57
CA PHE A 260 5.96 -11.78 16.41
C PHE A 260 6.88 -10.76 17.07
N TYR A 261 7.02 -9.61 16.44
CA TYR A 261 7.58 -8.43 17.09
C TYR A 261 6.42 -7.53 17.52
N VAL A 262 6.35 -7.22 18.80
CA VAL A 262 5.40 -6.24 19.34
C VAL A 262 6.16 -4.95 19.58
N GLU A 263 5.69 -3.87 18.97
CA GLU A 263 6.34 -2.56 19.01
C GLU A 263 5.36 -1.50 19.53
N TYR A 264 5.76 -0.79 20.58
CA TYR A 264 5.04 0.36 21.11
C TYR A 264 5.79 1.63 20.73
N TRP A 265 5.13 2.52 20.00
CA TRP A 265 5.65 3.86 19.72
C TRP A 265 5.17 4.82 20.79
N ILE A 266 6.10 5.35 21.57
CA ILE A 266 5.81 6.18 22.73
C ILE A 266 6.40 7.57 22.51
N SER A 267 5.69 8.58 23.01
CA SER A 267 6.10 9.97 23.00
C SER A 267 5.63 10.67 24.27
N SER A 268 5.96 11.95 24.39
CA SER A 268 5.52 12.81 25.49
C SER A 268 4.60 13.91 24.97
N TYR A 269 3.41 14.07 25.56
CA TYR A 269 2.59 15.28 25.37
C TYR A 269 2.79 16.31 26.49
N SER A 270 3.14 15.89 27.70
CA SER A 270 3.35 16.82 28.83
C SER A 270 4.64 17.62 28.72
N LYS A 271 5.74 17.02 28.24
CA LYS A 271 7.04 17.69 28.06
C LYS A 271 7.27 18.07 26.60
N LYS A 272 7.34 19.37 26.34
CA LYS A 272 7.54 19.95 24.99
C LYS A 272 8.83 19.48 24.31
N GLU A 273 9.91 19.30 25.08
CA GLU A 273 11.22 18.86 24.58
C GLU A 273 11.21 17.41 24.09
N LEU A 274 10.38 16.55 24.69
CA LEU A 274 10.26 15.13 24.35
C LEU A 274 9.15 14.86 23.33
N MET A 275 8.28 15.84 23.05
CA MET A 275 7.19 15.72 22.08
C MET A 275 7.62 15.34 20.65
N PRO A 276 8.74 15.86 20.09
CA PRO A 276 9.21 15.41 18.78
C PRO A 276 9.85 14.01 18.84
N VAL A 277 10.28 13.54 20.01
CA VAL A 277 10.99 12.28 20.18
C VAL A 277 10.02 11.10 20.20
N LEU A 278 10.28 10.13 19.34
CA LEU A 278 9.57 8.87 19.26
C LEU A 278 10.48 7.74 19.76
N VAL A 279 10.05 7.08 20.83
CA VAL A 279 10.73 5.90 21.37
C VAL A 279 9.93 4.67 20.96
N SER A 280 10.53 3.81 20.15
CA SER A 280 10.02 2.48 19.85
C SER A 280 10.49 1.52 20.95
N LEU A 281 9.54 0.97 21.71
CA LEU A 281 9.78 -0.10 22.67
C LEU A 281 9.36 -1.42 22.03
N THR A 282 10.34 -2.24 21.66
CA THR A 282 10.13 -3.49 20.92
C THR A 282 10.43 -4.71 21.78
N THR A 283 9.66 -5.78 21.59
CA THR A 283 9.90 -7.09 22.17
C THR A 283 9.56 -8.21 21.20
N GLU A 284 10.22 -9.36 21.36
CA GLU A 284 10.02 -10.55 20.54
C GLU A 284 9.22 -11.59 21.31
N ILE A 285 8.11 -12.07 20.75
CA ILE A 285 7.28 -13.12 21.35
C ILE A 285 7.13 -14.32 20.41
N PRO A 286 6.97 -15.54 20.95
CA PRO A 286 6.75 -16.72 20.12
C PRO A 286 5.39 -16.63 19.41
N ARG A 287 5.35 -17.06 18.14
CA ARG A 287 4.14 -17.01 17.31
C ARG A 287 3.08 -18.05 17.72
N ASP A 288 3.52 -19.21 18.22
CA ASP A 288 2.63 -20.32 18.60
C ASP A 288 1.77 -20.01 19.84
N ASN A 289 2.34 -19.26 20.79
CA ASN A 289 1.64 -18.78 21.99
C ASN A 289 1.95 -17.30 22.21
N PRO A 290 1.34 -16.40 21.43
CA PRO A 290 1.73 -15.00 21.40
C PRO A 290 1.14 -14.28 22.61
N ARG A 291 1.91 -14.23 23.71
CA ARG A 291 1.52 -13.57 24.96
C ARG A 291 2.54 -12.53 25.37
N VAL A 292 2.06 -11.41 25.87
CA VAL A 292 2.87 -10.31 26.40
C VAL A 292 2.12 -9.60 27.52
N LEU A 293 2.82 -8.95 28.44
CA LEU A 293 2.18 -8.12 29.45
C LEU A 293 1.56 -6.87 28.79
N SER A 294 0.31 -6.57 29.15
CA SER A 294 -0.34 -5.31 28.79
C SER A 294 0.38 -4.14 29.46
N LEU A 295 0.41 -3.00 28.76
CA LEU A 295 0.95 -1.75 29.28
C LEU A 295 -0.16 -0.73 29.61
N ILE A 296 -1.42 -1.14 29.63
CA ILE A 296 -2.57 -0.27 29.89
C ILE A 296 -2.52 0.40 31.28
N ASP A 297 -1.92 -0.26 32.26
CA ASP A 297 -1.75 0.24 33.62
C ASP A 297 -0.69 1.35 33.70
N VAL A 298 0.28 1.34 32.79
CA VAL A 298 1.29 2.40 32.64
C VAL A 298 0.77 3.51 31.74
N TRP A 299 0.20 3.15 30.60
CA TRP A 299 -0.31 4.06 29.58
C TRP A 299 -1.73 3.65 29.16
N PRO A 300 -2.77 4.32 29.69
CA PRO A 300 -4.15 4.05 29.30
C PRO A 300 -4.42 4.19 27.80
N SER A 301 -3.59 4.96 27.08
CA SER A 301 -3.64 5.10 25.62
C SER A 301 -3.41 3.79 24.87
N ALA A 302 -2.75 2.80 25.46
CA ALA A 302 -2.49 1.50 24.83
C ALA A 302 -3.74 0.64 24.62
N ASP A 303 -4.85 0.88 25.35
CA ASP A 303 -6.02 -0.02 25.38
C ASP A 303 -6.57 -0.38 24.00
N TYR A 304 -6.94 0.63 23.22
CA TYR A 304 -7.56 0.44 21.91
C TYR A 304 -6.66 -0.34 20.95
N MET A 305 -5.37 -0.05 20.98
CA MET A 305 -4.39 -0.60 20.05
C MET A 305 -4.00 -2.03 20.44
N GLU A 306 -3.90 -2.34 21.73
CA GLU A 306 -3.71 -3.73 22.18
C GLU A 306 -4.90 -4.61 21.79
N ARG A 307 -6.12 -4.10 21.93
CA ARG A 307 -7.35 -4.81 21.50
C ARG A 307 -7.39 -5.02 19.99
N GLU A 308 -6.99 -4.01 19.22
CA GLU A 308 -6.84 -4.11 17.76
C GLU A 308 -5.82 -5.18 17.36
N MET A 309 -4.66 -5.20 18.02
CA MET A 309 -3.60 -6.20 17.76
C MET A 309 -4.04 -7.61 18.15
N TYR A 310 -4.87 -7.76 19.19
CA TYR A 310 -5.51 -9.04 19.51
C TYR A 310 -6.49 -9.46 18.41
N ASP A 311 -7.40 -8.59 17.98
CA ASP A 311 -8.38 -8.90 16.93
C ASP A 311 -7.73 -9.32 15.60
N PHE A 312 -6.67 -8.64 15.20
CA PHE A 312 -6.07 -8.85 13.89
C PHE A 312 -4.92 -9.86 13.85
N PHE A 313 -4.09 -9.94 14.89
CA PHE A 313 -2.93 -10.84 14.95
C PHE A 313 -3.05 -11.90 16.04
N GLY A 314 -4.00 -11.80 16.96
CA GLY A 314 -4.20 -12.77 18.04
C GLY A 314 -3.15 -12.74 19.12
N VAL A 315 -2.44 -11.62 19.28
CA VAL A 315 -1.50 -11.40 20.40
C VAL A 315 -2.31 -11.14 21.66
N TRP A 316 -2.06 -11.91 22.71
CA TRP A 316 -2.76 -11.81 23.98
C TRP A 316 -1.99 -10.91 24.96
N PHE A 317 -2.63 -9.82 25.38
CA PHE A 317 -2.08 -8.85 26.32
C PHE A 317 -2.55 -9.14 27.75
N GLU A 318 -1.70 -9.79 28.54
CA GLU A 318 -1.99 -10.17 29.93
C GLU A 318 -2.14 -8.93 30.81
N GLY A 319 -3.32 -8.78 31.43
CA GLY A 319 -3.66 -7.60 32.25
C GLY A 319 -4.69 -6.68 31.60
N ASN A 320 -4.95 -6.78 30.29
CA ASN A 320 -6.02 -6.04 29.65
C ASN A 320 -7.39 -6.76 29.88
N PRO A 321 -8.38 -6.11 30.51
CA PRO A 321 -9.66 -6.74 30.86
C PRO A 321 -10.56 -7.07 29.65
N TRP A 322 -10.25 -6.55 28.46
CA TRP A 322 -11.04 -6.73 27.25
C TRP A 322 -10.54 -7.86 26.34
N MET A 323 -9.45 -8.54 26.70
CA MET A 323 -8.94 -9.68 25.93
C MET A 323 -9.98 -10.80 25.83
N GLY A 324 -10.08 -11.40 24.65
CA GLY A 324 -11.05 -12.46 24.37
C GLY A 324 -12.38 -11.98 23.75
N LYS A 325 -12.61 -10.67 23.68
CA LYS A 325 -13.78 -10.08 22.99
C LYS A 325 -13.34 -9.41 21.70
N ASN A 326 -14.11 -9.59 20.63
CA ASN A 326 -13.88 -8.83 19.39
C ASN A 326 -14.11 -7.34 19.66
N PHE A 327 -13.23 -6.51 19.12
CA PHE A 327 -13.30 -5.06 19.20
C PHE A 327 -13.71 -4.42 17.86
N LEU A 328 -12.97 -4.68 16.79
CA LEU A 328 -13.23 -4.17 15.43
C LEU A 328 -13.80 -5.22 14.50
N LEU A 329 -13.53 -6.51 14.75
CA LEU A 329 -14.01 -7.58 13.89
C LEU A 329 -15.47 -7.91 14.15
N ASP A 330 -16.26 -7.90 13.08
CA ASP A 330 -17.64 -8.38 13.12
C ASP A 330 -17.68 -9.86 13.54
N PRO A 331 -18.64 -10.29 14.39
CA PRO A 331 -18.79 -11.69 14.78
C PRO A 331 -18.88 -12.66 13.61
N ASP A 332 -19.40 -12.22 12.46
CA ASP A 332 -19.55 -13.03 11.24
C ASP A 332 -18.27 -13.06 10.39
N THR A 333 -17.16 -12.48 10.87
CA THR A 333 -15.88 -12.53 10.17
C THR A 333 -15.43 -13.99 10.03
N PRO A 334 -15.30 -14.51 8.80
CA PRO A 334 -15.14 -15.95 8.56
C PRO A 334 -13.77 -16.48 8.97
N VAL A 335 -12.80 -15.59 9.20
CA VAL A 335 -11.43 -15.94 9.57
C VAL A 335 -10.99 -15.17 10.79
N LYS A 336 -10.47 -15.91 11.78
CA LYS A 336 -9.88 -15.34 12.98
C LYS A 336 -8.48 -14.79 12.66
N PHE A 337 -8.16 -13.59 13.15
CA PHE A 337 -6.86 -12.93 12.97
C PHE A 337 -6.47 -12.68 11.51
N PRO A 338 -7.26 -11.90 10.75
CA PRO A 338 -7.13 -11.77 9.29
C PRO A 338 -5.82 -11.13 8.80
N LEU A 339 -5.03 -10.49 9.67
CA LEU A 339 -3.76 -9.87 9.28
C LEU A 339 -2.54 -10.79 9.45
N ARG A 340 -2.71 -12.02 9.95
CA ARG A 340 -1.62 -13.00 9.94
C ARG A 340 -1.26 -13.40 8.51
N LYS A 341 0.03 -13.59 8.24
CA LYS A 341 0.54 -13.90 6.89
C LYS A 341 0.24 -15.31 6.40
N ASP A 342 -0.09 -16.22 7.32
CA ASP A 342 -0.49 -17.61 7.01
C ASP A 342 -2.00 -17.76 6.78
N VAL A 343 -2.81 -16.74 7.12
CA VAL A 343 -4.23 -16.76 6.81
C VAL A 343 -4.40 -16.84 5.30
N PRO A 344 -5.03 -17.91 4.79
CA PRO A 344 -5.30 -18.00 3.37
C PRO A 344 -6.27 -16.90 3.03
N ILE A 345 -5.84 -16.00 2.13
CA ILE A 345 -6.76 -15.05 1.51
C ILE A 345 -7.73 -15.91 0.72
N VAL A 346 -8.95 -16.10 1.25
CA VAL A 346 -10.04 -16.72 0.51
C VAL A 346 -10.29 -15.82 -0.69
N ARG A 347 -9.72 -16.21 -1.82
CA ARG A 347 -10.02 -15.59 -3.11
C ARG A 347 -11.42 -16.07 -3.44
N GLU A 348 -12.44 -15.27 -3.10
CA GLU A 348 -13.70 -15.34 -3.82
C GLU A 348 -13.35 -15.05 -5.28
N PHE A 349 -13.16 -16.11 -6.06
CA PHE A 349 -12.84 -16.04 -7.48
C PHE A 349 -14.07 -15.52 -8.22
N TYR A 350 -14.15 -14.22 -8.41
CA TYR A 350 -14.95 -13.65 -9.49
C TYR A 350 -14.07 -13.63 -10.75
N ILE A 351 -13.91 -14.80 -11.38
CA ILE A 351 -13.25 -14.93 -12.68
C ILE A 351 -14.30 -14.63 -13.75
N ILE A 352 -14.12 -13.55 -14.51
CA ILE A 352 -14.52 -13.54 -15.92
C ILE A 352 -13.28 -13.95 -16.70
N ASP A 353 -13.41 -15.06 -17.43
CA ASP A 353 -12.33 -15.75 -18.12
C ASP A 353 -11.44 -14.82 -18.96
N ARG A 354 -10.15 -15.18 -18.98
CA ARG A 354 -9.25 -14.89 -20.09
C ARG A 354 -9.75 -15.69 -21.29
N GLU A 355 -10.49 -15.05 -22.18
CA GLU A 355 -10.54 -15.43 -23.60
C GLU A 355 -11.05 -14.22 -24.41
N PHE A 356 -10.16 -13.62 -25.21
CA PHE A 356 -10.51 -12.64 -26.23
C PHE A 356 -10.78 -13.40 -27.54
N PRO A 357 -12.02 -13.51 -28.04
CA PRO A 357 -12.26 -13.90 -29.42
C PRO A 357 -12.09 -12.66 -30.29
N GLY A 358 -10.99 -12.55 -31.04
CA GLY A 358 -10.90 -11.54 -32.11
C GLY A 358 -9.54 -11.03 -32.56
N LEU A 359 -8.42 -11.43 -31.95
CA LEU A 359 -7.08 -11.07 -32.48
C LEU A 359 -6.41 -12.32 -33.08
N PRO A 360 -6.06 -12.32 -34.38
CA PRO A 360 -5.37 -13.46 -34.98
C PRO A 360 -4.01 -13.64 -34.28
N MET A 361 -3.84 -14.81 -33.65
CA MET A 361 -2.56 -15.20 -33.07
C MET A 361 -1.52 -15.31 -34.20
N ALA A 362 -0.40 -14.61 -34.06
CA ALA A 362 0.77 -14.87 -34.89
C ALA A 362 1.20 -16.34 -34.71
N PRO A 363 1.60 -17.05 -35.79
CA PRO A 363 1.97 -18.44 -35.69
C PRO A 363 3.15 -18.63 -34.73
N PRO A 364 3.15 -19.71 -33.93
CA PRO A 364 4.17 -19.96 -32.93
C PRO A 364 5.55 -20.09 -33.60
N GLN A 365 6.50 -19.26 -33.17
CA GLN A 365 7.91 -19.40 -33.54
C GLN A 365 8.40 -20.81 -33.18
N PRO A 366 9.18 -21.48 -34.04
CA PRO A 366 9.69 -22.81 -33.74
C PRO A 366 10.57 -22.79 -32.49
N LYS A 367 10.35 -23.76 -31.60
CA LYS A 367 11.07 -23.88 -30.32
C LYS A 367 12.59 -23.89 -30.56
N PRO A 368 13.39 -23.15 -29.76
CA PRO A 368 14.84 -23.30 -29.78
C PRO A 368 15.21 -24.74 -29.45
N ALA A 369 16.17 -25.29 -30.21
CA ALA A 369 16.65 -26.65 -30.02
C ALA A 369 17.14 -26.86 -28.57
N ALA A 370 16.86 -28.05 -28.03
CA ALA A 370 17.24 -28.42 -26.67
C ALA A 370 18.74 -28.20 -26.41
N PRO A 371 19.13 -27.72 -25.21
CA PRO A 371 20.53 -27.47 -24.90
C PRO A 371 21.33 -28.76 -25.00
N GLN A 372 22.36 -28.75 -25.83
CA GLN A 372 23.32 -29.84 -25.96
C GLN A 372 24.02 -30.06 -24.61
N LYS A 373 24.25 -31.33 -24.25
CA LYS A 373 24.98 -31.71 -23.03
C LYS A 373 26.33 -30.96 -22.97
N PRO A 374 26.75 -30.49 -21.78
CA PRO A 374 27.99 -29.74 -21.64
C PRO A 374 29.18 -30.60 -22.09
N VAL A 375 29.95 -30.06 -23.04
CA VAL A 375 31.25 -30.58 -23.45
C VAL A 375 32.17 -30.53 -22.23
N GLN A 376 32.81 -31.65 -21.91
CA GLN A 376 33.82 -31.73 -20.85
C GLN A 376 34.95 -30.73 -21.13
N ALA A 377 35.24 -29.88 -20.13
CA ALA A 377 36.37 -28.97 -20.19
C ALA A 377 37.70 -29.74 -20.31
N PRO A 378 38.69 -29.26 -21.09
CA PRO A 378 39.99 -29.89 -21.16
C PRO A 378 40.69 -29.86 -19.79
N ALA A 379 41.41 -30.92 -19.46
CA ALA A 379 42.14 -31.09 -18.21
C ALA A 379 43.18 -29.97 -18.00
N GLN A 380 43.21 -29.41 -16.79
CA GLN A 380 44.26 -28.48 -16.36
C GLN A 380 45.62 -29.22 -16.24
N PRO A 381 46.73 -28.66 -16.75
CA PRO A 381 48.05 -29.19 -16.47
C PRO A 381 48.52 -28.84 -15.05
N LYS A 382 49.17 -29.82 -14.40
CA LYS A 382 49.78 -29.73 -13.05
C LYS A 382 50.99 -28.76 -13.02
N PRO A 383 51.40 -28.29 -11.82
CA PRO A 383 52.24 -27.09 -11.65
C PRO A 383 53.74 -27.38 -11.76
N THR A 384 54.47 -26.46 -12.39
CA THR A 384 55.95 -26.39 -12.36
C THR A 384 56.38 -25.12 -11.60
N GLN A 385 57.43 -25.27 -10.81
CA GLN A 385 57.89 -24.36 -9.76
C GLN A 385 58.60 -23.08 -10.26
N GLN A 386 58.40 -22.01 -9.47
CA GLN A 386 59.31 -20.90 -9.12
C GLN A 386 59.89 -19.95 -10.18
N ALA A 387 59.59 -18.65 -10.02
CA ALA A 387 60.59 -17.59 -9.82
C ALA A 387 59.96 -16.36 -9.12
N SER A 388 60.80 -15.63 -8.39
CA SER A 388 60.56 -14.66 -7.31
C SER A 388 59.94 -13.30 -7.66
N GLN A 389 59.15 -12.75 -6.72
CA GLN A 389 58.61 -11.37 -6.70
C GLN A 389 59.65 -10.31 -6.26
N PRO A 390 59.55 -9.05 -6.74
CA PRO A 390 60.01 -7.86 -6.02
C PRO A 390 58.86 -7.14 -5.29
N LYS A 391 59.17 -6.57 -4.11
CA LYS A 391 58.27 -5.88 -3.15
C LYS A 391 57.65 -4.55 -3.67
N PRO A 392 56.53 -4.07 -3.09
CA PRO A 392 55.90 -2.80 -3.44
C PRO A 392 56.55 -1.60 -2.73
N ALA A 393 56.65 -0.47 -3.43
CA ALA A 393 57.11 0.81 -2.89
C ALA A 393 55.96 1.69 -2.37
N GLU A 394 56.25 2.37 -1.27
CA GLU A 394 55.39 3.20 -0.42
C GLU A 394 55.25 4.63 -1.00
N ILE A 395 54.06 5.25 -0.91
CA ILE A 395 53.78 6.60 -1.44
C ILE A 395 53.62 7.59 -0.27
N THR A 396 54.48 8.61 -0.23
CA THR A 396 54.49 9.71 0.76
C THR A 396 53.85 10.99 0.19
N PRO A 397 53.09 11.79 0.97
CA PRO A 397 52.40 12.99 0.48
C PRO A 397 53.30 14.24 0.43
N PRO A 398 53.10 15.20 -0.50
CA PRO A 398 53.92 16.41 -0.58
C PRO A 398 53.38 17.59 0.24
N GLN A 399 54.31 18.35 0.82
CA GLN A 399 54.14 19.61 1.58
C GLN A 399 54.29 20.87 0.70
N VAL A 400 53.96 22.04 1.28
CA VAL A 400 53.64 23.33 0.64
C VAL A 400 54.70 24.44 0.89
N LYS A 401 54.80 25.39 -0.08
CA LYS A 401 55.25 26.84 -0.08
C LYS A 401 56.75 27.20 -0.26
N PRO A 402 57.15 28.46 -0.64
CA PRO A 402 56.39 29.65 -1.16
C PRO A 402 57.04 30.54 -2.30
N ALA A 403 56.16 31.32 -2.99
CA ALA A 403 56.17 32.74 -3.49
C ALA A 403 57.17 33.42 -4.50
N GLN A 404 56.57 34.36 -5.29
CA GLN A 404 57.04 35.55 -6.07
C GLN A 404 57.05 35.38 -7.61
N GLU A 405 56.62 36.30 -8.52
CA GLU A 405 56.17 37.73 -8.51
C GLU A 405 55.55 38.08 -9.91
N LYS A 406 54.73 39.15 -10.01
CA LYS A 406 54.35 40.00 -11.18
C LYS A 406 53.40 39.41 -12.27
N SER A 407 52.53 40.14 -12.99
CA SER A 407 52.03 41.53 -13.06
C SER A 407 50.95 41.60 -14.18
N GLY A 408 49.96 42.52 -14.08
CA GLY A 408 49.36 43.20 -15.26
C GLY A 408 47.95 42.80 -15.73
N GLU A 409 47.00 43.73 -15.53
CA GLU A 409 45.99 44.28 -16.48
C GLU A 409 45.22 43.35 -17.44
N ASP A 410 43.88 43.35 -17.41
CA ASP A 410 43.01 44.34 -18.12
C ASP A 410 41.59 43.78 -18.39
N LYS A 411 40.59 44.50 -17.86
CA LYS A 411 39.26 44.91 -18.39
C LYS A 411 38.39 44.08 -19.36
N ARG A 412 37.08 44.36 -19.18
CA ARG A 412 35.91 44.37 -20.12
C ARG A 412 35.16 43.04 -20.29
N GLU A 413 33.83 42.99 -20.40
CA GLU A 413 32.72 43.96 -20.35
C GLU A 413 31.44 43.12 -20.19
N MET A 414 30.50 43.61 -19.38
CA MET A 414 29.09 43.19 -19.36
C MET A 414 28.32 44.16 -20.25
N ASP A 415 27.44 43.64 -21.09
CA ASP A 415 26.22 44.25 -21.65
C ASP A 415 25.63 43.23 -22.65
N ASP A 416 24.33 43.09 -22.90
CA ASP A 416 23.09 43.50 -22.25
C ASP A 416 21.95 42.83 -23.08
N SER A 417 20.71 42.99 -22.61
CA SER A 417 19.46 43.07 -23.42
C SER A 417 18.62 41.80 -23.68
N THR A 418 17.59 41.69 -22.82
CA THR A 418 16.13 41.71 -23.10
C THR A 418 15.50 40.96 -24.28
N GLY A 419 14.43 40.22 -23.95
CA GLY A 419 13.32 39.80 -24.79
C GLY A 419 12.23 39.15 -23.94
#